data_AF-A0A2A3K0V6-F1
#
_entry.id   AF-A0A2A3K0V6-F1
#
_cell.length_a   1.000
_cell.length_b   1.000
_cell.length_c   1.000
_cell.angle_alpha   90.00
_cell.angle_beta   90.00
_cell.angle_gamma   90.00
#
_symmetry.space_group_name_H-M   'P 1'
#
loop_
_entity.id
_entity.type
_entity.pdbx_description
1 polymer ?
#
loop_
_entity_poly.entity_id
_entity_poly.type
_entity_poly.pdbx_seq_one_letter_code
_entity_poly.pdbx_strand_id
1 'polypeptide(L)'
;MPKDNATSDIAMIGHNNPPAEIDPIDAAIEPYGDAIAEAENWLDGKKVETEDQMKAVDAVLKEIRTYATELGKAEKEVVGPLHKAWQGEKARWKPTLDDAERMKKGLAALVSNFKVKLAEEKARAERAARAEAERKRREAEEAARQADVGDIEAQRDAAQKMEDAKAAQKSASAAAKDKPKGLRTVTRYVLDDHRAALHDIAQNDRAAMTAFIEDYVRRNHHDRAIAGVRVWTEQEAY
;
A
#
# COMPACT_ATOMS: atom_id res chain seq x y z
N MET A 1 -33.37 58.60 -6.10
CA MET A 1 -32.36 58.77 -5.04
C MET A 1 -31.01 58.33 -5.60
N PRO A 2 -29.97 59.17 -5.47
CA PRO A 2 -28.68 59.00 -6.11
C PRO A 2 -27.85 57.89 -5.49
N LYS A 3 -26.98 57.29 -6.32
CA LYS A 3 -26.06 56.20 -6.00
C LYS A 3 -24.71 56.80 -5.63
N ASP A 4 -24.32 56.71 -4.37
CA ASP A 4 -22.95 57.01 -3.93
C ASP A 4 -22.38 55.76 -3.25
N ASN A 5 -21.67 54.94 -4.01
CA ASN A 5 -20.82 53.88 -3.47
C ASN A 5 -19.37 54.34 -3.62
N ALA A 6 -18.89 55.09 -2.63
CA ALA A 6 -17.49 55.49 -2.52
C ALA A 6 -16.65 54.23 -2.29
N THR A 7 -16.04 53.73 -3.36
CA THR A 7 -15.04 52.66 -3.28
C THR A 7 -13.78 53.28 -2.71
N SER A 8 -13.42 52.87 -1.50
CA SER A 8 -12.21 53.32 -0.83
C SER A 8 -11.01 52.69 -1.55
N ASP A 9 -10.27 53.48 -2.31
CA ASP A 9 -8.95 53.10 -2.81
C ASP A 9 -7.99 52.96 -1.62
N ILE A 10 -7.93 51.75 -1.05
CA ILE A 10 -6.86 51.35 -0.14
C ILE A 10 -5.58 51.24 -0.97
N ALA A 11 -4.68 52.21 -0.81
CA ALA A 11 -3.33 52.14 -1.34
C ALA A 11 -2.69 50.82 -0.87
N MET A 12 -2.44 49.90 -1.81
CA MET A 12 -1.62 48.72 -1.54
C MET A 12 -0.24 49.24 -1.14
N ILE A 13 0.07 49.15 0.16
CA ILE A 13 1.42 49.36 0.68
C ILE A 13 2.31 48.40 -0.11
N GLY A 14 3.14 48.97 -0.96
CA GLY A 14 4.09 48.23 -1.78
C GLY A 14 4.88 47.28 -0.88
N HIS A 15 5.03 46.04 -1.33
CA HIS A 15 5.99 45.12 -0.77
C HIS A 15 7.35 45.84 -0.83
N ASN A 16 7.77 46.42 0.30
CA ASN A 16 9.17 46.77 0.49
C ASN A 16 9.88 45.43 0.39
N ASN A 17 10.43 45.14 -0.79
CA ASN A 17 11.27 44.00 -1.03
C ASN A 17 12.62 44.43 -0.46
N PRO A 18 12.95 44.13 0.82
CA PRO A 18 14.28 44.43 1.32
C PRO A 18 15.31 43.82 0.37
N PRO A 19 16.54 44.36 0.28
CA PRO A 19 17.60 43.69 -0.46
C PRO A 19 17.60 42.22 -0.03
N ALA A 20 17.51 41.30 -1.00
CA ALA A 20 17.41 39.88 -0.73
C ALA A 20 18.56 39.54 0.23
N GLU A 21 18.22 39.09 1.44
CA GLU A 21 19.19 38.48 2.33
C GLU A 21 19.90 37.41 1.49
N ILE A 22 21.23 37.45 1.41
CA ILE A 22 22.01 36.50 0.62
C ILE A 22 21.55 35.09 1.03
N ASP A 23 21.14 34.27 0.05
CA ASP A 23 20.66 32.92 0.32
C ASP A 23 21.77 32.16 1.07
N PRO A 24 21.48 31.49 2.20
CA PRO A 24 22.48 30.71 2.94
C PRO A 24 23.28 29.74 2.07
N ILE A 25 22.71 29.21 0.98
CA ILE A 25 23.46 28.37 0.03
C ILE A 25 24.50 29.20 -0.74
N ASP A 26 24.13 30.39 -1.23
CA ASP A 26 25.02 31.27 -1.99
C ASP A 26 26.13 31.80 -1.07
N ALA A 27 25.80 32.18 0.17
CA ALA A 27 26.77 32.61 1.17
C ALA A 27 27.78 31.51 1.54
N ALA A 28 27.39 30.23 1.46
CA ALA A 28 28.29 29.10 1.71
C ALA A 28 29.16 28.74 0.49
N ILE A 29 28.73 29.06 -0.72
CA ILE A 29 29.46 28.78 -1.97
C ILE A 29 30.48 29.88 -2.28
N GLU A 30 30.09 31.15 -2.14
CA GLU A 30 30.88 32.31 -2.55
C GLU A 30 32.35 32.30 -2.06
N PRO A 31 32.68 31.91 -0.80
CA PRO A 31 34.07 31.89 -0.33
C PRO A 31 34.97 30.83 -0.97
N TYR A 32 34.40 29.83 -1.66
CA TYR A 32 35.12 28.67 -2.18
C TYR A 32 35.17 28.60 -3.71
N GLY A 33 34.76 29.65 -4.42
CA GLY A 33 34.71 29.67 -5.88
C GLY A 33 36.03 29.26 -6.56
N ASP A 34 37.17 29.76 -6.06
CA ASP A 34 38.49 29.42 -6.58
C ASP A 34 38.86 27.94 -6.33
N ALA A 35 38.57 27.42 -5.13
CA ALA A 35 38.82 26.03 -4.77
C ALA A 35 37.97 25.05 -5.59
N ILE A 36 36.71 25.43 -5.87
CA ILE A 36 35.80 24.65 -6.71
C ILE A 36 36.32 24.58 -8.14
N ALA A 37 36.68 25.72 -8.74
CA ALA A 37 37.23 25.76 -10.09
C ALA A 37 38.54 24.96 -10.20
N GLU A 38 39.41 25.04 -9.20
CA GLU A 38 40.64 24.27 -9.17
C GLU A 38 40.39 22.76 -8.99
N ALA A 39 39.42 22.36 -8.17
CA ALA A 39 39.02 20.97 -8.06
C ALA A 39 38.47 20.42 -9.39
N GLU A 40 37.68 21.21 -10.11
CA GLU A 40 37.19 20.86 -11.45
C GLU A 40 38.34 20.65 -12.45
N ASN A 41 39.41 21.46 -12.36
CA ASN A 41 40.61 21.28 -13.18
C ASN A 41 41.34 19.95 -12.90
N TRP A 42 41.39 19.52 -11.63
CA TRP A 42 42.03 18.25 -11.24
C TRP A 42 41.16 17.01 -11.50
N LEU A 43 39.83 17.16 -11.56
CA LEU A 43 38.88 16.07 -11.80
C LEU A 43 38.67 15.77 -13.29
N ASP A 44 39.76 15.81 -14.08
CA ASP A 44 39.73 15.60 -15.54
C ASP A 44 39.82 14.12 -15.97
N GLY A 45 39.93 13.20 -15.00
CA GLY A 45 40.03 11.75 -15.21
C GLY A 45 41.45 11.22 -15.36
N LYS A 46 42.48 12.07 -15.33
CA LYS A 46 43.89 11.62 -15.32
C LYS A 46 44.32 11.21 -13.91
N LYS A 47 45.24 10.25 -13.84
CA LYS A 47 45.85 9.83 -12.57
C LYS A 47 46.99 10.78 -12.20
N VAL A 48 47.18 10.97 -10.90
CA VAL A 48 48.38 11.61 -10.35
C VAL A 48 49.59 10.70 -10.56
N GLU A 49 50.68 11.25 -11.09
CA GLU A 49 51.89 10.53 -11.45
C GLU A 49 53.12 10.97 -10.63
N THR A 50 53.05 12.13 -9.94
CA THR A 50 54.15 12.66 -9.13
C THR A 50 53.72 13.03 -7.71
N GLU A 51 54.67 13.05 -6.78
CA GLU A 51 54.42 13.43 -5.37
C GLU A 51 53.98 14.91 -5.24
N ASP A 52 54.50 15.80 -6.08
CA ASP A 52 54.12 17.22 -6.06
C ASP A 52 52.67 17.42 -6.55
N GLN A 53 52.23 16.63 -7.54
CA GLN A 53 50.82 16.59 -7.97
C GLN A 53 49.92 16.07 -6.84
N MET A 54 50.35 15.03 -6.11
CA MET A 54 49.61 14.52 -4.95
C MET A 54 49.43 15.61 -3.88
N LYS A 55 50.50 16.35 -3.53
CA LYS A 55 50.45 17.43 -2.54
C LYS A 55 49.53 18.58 -2.97
N ALA A 56 49.53 18.93 -4.26
CA ALA A 56 48.62 19.95 -4.79
C ALA A 56 47.15 19.50 -4.71
N VAL A 57 46.86 18.26 -5.11
CA VAL A 57 45.51 17.67 -4.98
C VAL A 57 45.06 17.58 -3.52
N ASP A 58 45.96 17.21 -2.60
CA ASP A 58 45.65 17.14 -1.16
C ASP A 58 45.29 18.52 -0.57
N ALA A 59 45.92 19.60 -1.03
CA ALA A 59 45.60 20.96 -0.61
C ALA A 59 44.19 21.38 -1.06
N VAL A 60 43.87 21.16 -2.33
CA VAL A 60 42.53 21.43 -2.91
C VAL A 60 41.47 20.57 -2.22
N LEU A 61 41.75 19.28 -2.01
CA LEU A 61 40.84 18.35 -1.34
C LEU A 61 40.51 18.81 0.10
N LYS A 62 41.47 19.40 0.81
CA LYS A 62 41.23 19.96 2.14
C LYS A 62 40.23 21.12 2.10
N GLU A 63 40.37 22.03 1.15
CA GLU A 63 39.46 23.18 0.99
C GLU A 63 38.05 22.71 0.59
N ILE A 64 37.95 21.76 -0.34
CA ILE A 64 36.67 21.17 -0.75
C ILE A 64 35.98 20.43 0.41
N ARG A 65 36.72 19.76 1.30
CA ARG A 65 36.15 19.15 2.51
C ARG A 65 35.55 20.20 3.45
N THR A 66 36.19 21.36 3.59
CA THR A 66 35.66 22.46 4.39
C THR A 66 34.42 23.06 3.73
N TYR A 67 34.46 23.33 2.42
CA TYR A 67 33.30 23.76 1.64
C TYR A 67 32.08 22.85 1.83
N ALA A 68 32.25 21.54 1.68
CA ALA A 68 31.19 20.56 1.88
C ALA A 68 30.63 20.59 3.32
N THR A 69 31.48 20.87 4.31
CA THR A 69 31.06 21.01 5.72
C THR A 69 30.21 22.26 5.93
N GLU A 70 30.62 23.40 5.36
CA GLU A 70 29.87 24.67 5.49
C GLU A 70 28.53 24.61 4.74
N LEU A 71 28.48 24.01 3.54
CA LEU A 71 27.22 23.71 2.86
C LEU A 71 26.27 22.89 3.73
N GLY A 72 26.79 21.83 4.37
CA GLY A 72 25.99 20.99 5.26
C GLY A 72 25.51 21.70 6.52
N LYS A 73 26.13 22.83 6.92
CA LYS A 73 25.62 23.69 7.99
C LYS A 73 24.53 24.62 7.48
N ALA A 74 24.75 25.28 6.34
CA ALA A 74 23.76 26.16 5.70
C ALA A 74 22.44 25.42 5.42
N GLU A 75 22.51 24.18 4.91
CA GLU A 75 21.34 23.32 4.72
C GLU A 75 20.58 23.11 6.05
N LYS A 76 21.29 22.77 7.13
CA LYS A 76 20.68 22.52 8.45
C LYS A 76 20.05 23.77 9.05
N GLU A 77 20.61 24.95 8.81
CA GLU A 77 20.05 26.22 9.29
C GLU A 77 18.70 26.52 8.63
N VAL A 78 18.56 26.24 7.33
CA VAL A 78 17.31 26.44 6.60
C VAL A 78 16.30 25.33 6.90
N VAL A 79 16.72 24.07 6.84
CA VAL A 79 15.81 22.91 6.95
C VAL A 79 15.46 22.58 8.40
N GLY A 80 16.35 22.85 9.35
CA GLY A 80 16.17 22.54 10.77
C GLY A 80 14.89 23.14 11.38
N PRO A 81 14.63 24.45 11.23
CA PRO A 81 13.40 25.09 11.69
C PRO A 81 12.15 24.52 11.01
N LEU A 82 12.21 24.23 9.71
CA LEU A 82 11.10 23.64 8.95
C LEU A 82 10.76 22.23 9.46
N HIS A 83 11.77 21.39 9.66
CA HIS A 83 11.59 20.05 10.22
C HIS A 83 11.02 20.13 11.65
N LYS A 84 11.51 21.05 12.48
CA LYS A 84 10.99 21.26 13.84
C LYS A 84 9.54 21.74 13.85
N ALA A 85 9.18 22.68 12.97
CA ALA A 85 7.81 23.16 12.83
C ALA A 85 6.87 22.05 12.37
N TRP A 86 7.28 21.28 11.36
CA TRP A 86 6.54 20.11 10.88
C TRP A 86 6.33 19.06 11.98
N GLN A 87 7.37 18.72 12.74
CA GLN A 87 7.26 17.78 13.86
C GLN A 87 6.34 18.31 14.96
N GLY A 88 6.40 19.60 15.28
CA GLY A 88 5.52 20.24 16.25
C GLY A 88 4.05 20.15 15.85
N GLU A 89 3.76 20.44 14.57
CA GLU A 89 2.39 20.32 14.06
C GLU A 89 1.95 18.85 14.05
N LYS A 90 2.77 17.92 13.59
CA LYS A 90 2.46 16.49 13.64
C LYS A 90 2.18 16.00 15.07
N ALA A 91 2.94 16.47 16.06
CA ALA A 91 2.71 16.17 17.47
C ALA A 91 1.39 16.76 17.99
N ARG A 92 0.98 17.95 17.51
CA ARG A 92 -0.32 18.56 17.83
C ARG A 92 -1.51 17.77 17.28
N TRP A 93 -1.40 17.28 16.04
CA TRP A 93 -2.48 16.47 15.41
C TRP A 93 -2.57 15.06 15.97
N LYS A 94 -1.44 14.50 16.42
CA LYS A 94 -1.34 13.09 16.80
C LYS A 94 -2.38 12.65 17.86
N PRO A 95 -2.59 13.35 18.99
CA PRO A 95 -3.58 12.95 19.98
C PRO A 95 -5.00 12.83 19.41
N THR A 96 -5.41 13.78 18.57
CA THR A 96 -6.74 13.78 17.95
C THR A 96 -6.90 12.66 16.92
N LEU A 97 -5.86 12.41 16.11
CA LEU A 97 -5.87 11.29 15.17
C LEU A 97 -5.89 9.94 15.89
N ASP A 98 -5.12 9.81 16.97
CA ASP A 98 -5.11 8.60 17.80
C ASP A 98 -6.48 8.38 18.46
N ASP A 99 -7.13 9.43 18.94
CA ASP A 99 -8.47 9.35 19.54
C ASP A 99 -9.55 8.99 18.51
N ALA A 100 -9.52 9.59 17.32
CA ALA A 100 -10.42 9.22 16.22
C ALA A 100 -10.26 7.75 15.81
N GLU A 101 -9.03 7.23 15.78
CA GLU A 101 -8.78 5.82 15.50
C GLU A 101 -9.26 4.91 16.64
N ARG A 102 -9.16 5.34 17.91
CA ARG A 102 -9.78 4.63 19.05
C ARG A 102 -11.30 4.57 18.92
N MET A 103 -11.96 5.69 18.62
CA MET A 103 -13.41 5.74 18.41
C MET A 103 -13.85 4.82 17.27
N LYS A 104 -13.17 4.89 16.12
CA LYS A 104 -13.42 4.03 14.97
C LYS A 104 -13.27 2.55 15.31
N LYS A 105 -12.21 2.16 16.03
CA LYS A 105 -11.99 0.78 16.50
C LYS A 105 -13.08 0.34 17.48
N GLY A 106 -13.45 1.19 18.43
CA GLY A 106 -14.52 0.92 19.40
C GLY A 106 -15.86 0.67 18.71
N LEU A 107 -16.27 1.55 17.79
CA LEU A 107 -17.50 1.38 17.00
C LEU A 107 -17.46 0.12 16.14
N ALA A 108 -16.34 -0.19 15.49
CA ALA A 108 -16.17 -1.40 14.70
C ALA A 108 -16.28 -2.67 15.58
N ALA A 109 -15.71 -2.66 16.78
CA ALA A 109 -15.78 -3.77 17.72
C ALA A 109 -17.22 -4.01 18.21
N LEU A 110 -17.96 -2.95 18.53
CA LEU A 110 -19.37 -3.05 18.95
C LEU A 110 -20.25 -3.75 17.90
N VAL A 111 -20.07 -3.42 16.62
CA VAL A 111 -20.89 -3.98 15.53
C VAL A 111 -20.36 -5.32 14.99
N SER A 112 -19.14 -5.73 15.35
CA SER A 112 -18.46 -6.88 14.72
C SER A 112 -19.24 -8.19 14.86
N ASN A 113 -19.53 -8.60 16.11
CA ASN A 113 -20.26 -9.84 16.38
C ASN A 113 -21.68 -9.82 15.81
N PHE A 114 -22.33 -8.66 15.85
CA PHE A 114 -23.68 -8.51 15.29
C PHE A 114 -23.68 -8.66 13.77
N LYS A 115 -22.71 -8.08 13.06
CA LYS A 115 -22.58 -8.25 11.60
C LYS A 115 -22.36 -9.71 11.20
N VAL A 116 -21.58 -10.47 11.98
CA VAL A 116 -21.39 -11.92 11.75
C VAL A 116 -22.70 -12.67 11.91
N LYS A 117 -23.43 -12.47 13.02
CA LYS A 117 -24.75 -13.09 13.24
C LYS A 117 -25.76 -12.73 12.16
N LEU A 118 -25.80 -11.44 11.77
CA LEU A 118 -26.67 -10.96 10.69
C LEU A 118 -26.29 -11.60 9.35
N ALA A 119 -25.00 -11.80 9.06
CA ALA A 119 -24.57 -12.50 7.85
C ALA A 119 -25.03 -13.97 7.85
N GLU A 120 -24.96 -14.66 8.98
CA GLU A 120 -25.45 -16.03 9.13
C GLU A 120 -26.98 -16.13 8.98
N GLU A 121 -27.73 -15.18 9.55
CA GLU A 121 -29.17 -15.06 9.38
C GLU A 121 -29.56 -14.81 7.93
N LYS A 122 -28.93 -13.84 7.27
CA LYS A 122 -29.16 -13.54 5.85
C LYS A 122 -28.76 -14.71 4.95
N ALA A 123 -27.68 -15.42 5.25
CA ALA A 123 -27.28 -16.63 4.51
C ALA A 123 -28.26 -17.79 4.71
N ARG A 124 -28.87 -17.93 5.89
CA ARG A 124 -29.97 -18.90 6.12
C ARG A 124 -31.22 -18.51 5.33
N ALA A 125 -31.61 -17.23 5.35
CA ALA A 125 -32.74 -16.73 4.57
C ALA A 125 -32.50 -16.87 3.06
N GLU A 126 -31.29 -16.58 2.57
CA GLU A 126 -30.88 -16.76 1.17
C GLU A 126 -30.99 -18.24 0.76
N ARG A 127 -30.52 -19.18 1.60
CA ARG A 127 -30.66 -20.62 1.34
C ARG A 127 -32.12 -21.06 1.28
N ALA A 128 -32.95 -20.61 2.21
CA ALA A 128 -34.37 -20.91 2.23
C ALA A 128 -35.09 -20.35 0.98
N ALA A 129 -34.84 -19.09 0.64
CA ALA A 129 -35.44 -18.45 -0.54
C ALA A 129 -34.99 -19.12 -1.86
N ARG A 130 -33.73 -19.57 -1.93
CA ARG A 130 -33.24 -20.36 -3.07
C ARG A 130 -33.90 -21.73 -3.17
N ALA A 131 -34.06 -22.43 -2.05
CA ALA A 131 -34.75 -23.72 -2.03
C ALA A 131 -36.23 -23.59 -2.44
N GLU A 132 -36.90 -22.52 -2.00
CA GLU A 132 -38.27 -22.19 -2.38
C GLU A 132 -38.37 -21.86 -3.88
N ALA A 133 -37.47 -21.03 -4.40
CA ALA A 133 -37.42 -20.69 -5.82
C ALA A 133 -37.15 -21.92 -6.70
N GLU A 134 -36.27 -22.82 -6.26
CA GLU A 134 -36.00 -24.09 -6.93
C GLU A 134 -37.24 -24.99 -6.95
N ARG A 135 -37.96 -25.09 -5.82
CA ARG A 135 -39.18 -25.89 -5.72
C ARG A 135 -40.27 -25.35 -6.65
N LYS A 136 -40.56 -24.04 -6.58
CA LYS A 136 -41.55 -23.38 -7.43
C LYS A 136 -41.18 -23.45 -8.91
N ARG A 137 -39.90 -23.37 -9.26
CA ARG A 137 -39.45 -23.56 -10.64
C ARG A 137 -39.76 -24.96 -11.16
N ARG A 138 -39.49 -26.01 -10.37
CA ARG A 138 -39.81 -27.40 -10.74
C ARG A 138 -41.31 -27.63 -10.88
N GLU A 139 -42.11 -27.13 -9.93
CA GLU A 139 -43.58 -27.19 -9.99
C GLU A 139 -44.12 -26.51 -11.26
N ALA A 140 -43.56 -25.36 -11.64
CA ALA A 140 -43.94 -24.63 -12.84
C ALA A 140 -43.51 -25.36 -14.13
N GLU A 141 -42.29 -25.89 -14.18
CA GLU A 141 -41.78 -26.68 -15.31
C GLU A 141 -42.61 -27.97 -15.52
N GLU A 142 -43.04 -28.62 -14.43
CA GLU A 142 -43.89 -29.80 -14.48
C GLU A 142 -45.31 -29.47 -14.95
N ALA A 143 -45.92 -28.43 -14.40
CA ALA A 143 -47.26 -27.99 -14.82
C ALA A 143 -47.28 -27.53 -16.28
N ALA A 144 -46.25 -26.80 -16.73
CA ALA A 144 -46.10 -26.41 -18.14
C ALA A 144 -45.94 -27.62 -19.07
N ARG A 145 -45.32 -28.71 -18.59
CA ARG A 145 -45.16 -29.95 -19.36
C ARG A 145 -46.46 -30.75 -19.45
N GLN A 146 -47.27 -30.72 -18.40
CA GLN A 146 -48.54 -31.46 -18.31
C GLN A 146 -49.72 -30.69 -18.92
N ALA A 147 -49.60 -29.37 -19.13
CA ALA A 147 -50.67 -28.56 -19.68
C ALA A 147 -50.97 -28.90 -21.14
N ASP A 148 -52.18 -29.38 -21.40
CA ASP A 148 -52.70 -29.59 -22.75
C ASP A 148 -53.13 -28.26 -23.38
N VAL A 149 -52.90 -28.10 -24.68
CA VAL A 149 -53.34 -26.94 -25.47
C VAL A 149 -54.88 -26.86 -25.53
N GLY A 150 -55.57 -28.00 -25.40
CA GLY A 150 -57.04 -28.07 -25.36
C GLY A 150 -57.67 -27.76 -23.99
N ASP A 151 -56.90 -27.70 -22.91
CA ASP A 151 -57.40 -27.50 -21.54
C ASP A 151 -57.00 -26.12 -20.99
N ILE A 152 -57.98 -25.21 -20.95
CA ILE A 152 -57.76 -23.83 -20.50
C ILE A 152 -57.47 -23.73 -19.00
N GLU A 153 -57.94 -24.67 -18.18
CA GLU A 153 -57.65 -24.67 -16.74
C GLU A 153 -56.23 -25.17 -16.48
N ALA A 154 -55.77 -26.17 -17.23
CA ALA A 154 -54.37 -26.61 -17.19
C ALA A 154 -53.39 -25.50 -17.63
N GLN A 155 -53.77 -24.71 -18.64
CA GLN A 155 -52.97 -23.53 -19.05
C GLN A 155 -52.94 -22.44 -18.00
N ARG A 156 -54.08 -22.16 -17.33
CA ARG A 156 -54.16 -21.15 -16.25
C ARG A 156 -53.32 -21.57 -15.05
N ASP A 157 -53.37 -22.83 -14.65
CA ASP A 157 -52.56 -23.37 -13.55
C ASP A 157 -51.05 -23.31 -13.88
N ALA A 158 -50.65 -23.71 -15.08
CA ALA A 158 -49.26 -23.59 -15.53
C ALA A 158 -48.78 -22.11 -15.55
N ALA A 159 -49.61 -21.18 -16.03
CA ALA A 159 -49.31 -19.76 -16.03
C ALA A 159 -49.17 -19.20 -14.60
N GLN A 160 -50.05 -19.58 -13.68
CA GLN A 160 -49.97 -19.17 -12.27
C GLN A 160 -48.70 -19.69 -11.60
N LYS A 161 -48.35 -20.97 -11.81
CA LYS A 161 -47.11 -21.55 -11.27
C LYS A 161 -45.86 -20.90 -11.85
N MET A 162 -45.88 -20.49 -13.11
CA MET A 162 -44.80 -19.70 -13.72
C MET A 162 -44.66 -18.32 -13.09
N GLU A 163 -45.75 -17.62 -12.78
CA GLU A 163 -45.71 -16.34 -12.07
C GLU A 163 -45.22 -16.51 -10.62
N ASP A 164 -45.67 -17.55 -9.91
CA ASP A 164 -45.17 -17.92 -8.59
C ASP A 164 -43.66 -18.19 -8.60
N ALA A 165 -43.16 -18.92 -9.61
CA ALA A 165 -41.74 -19.21 -9.77
C ALA A 165 -40.93 -17.93 -10.03
N LYS A 166 -41.43 -17.02 -10.89
CA LYS A 166 -40.81 -15.70 -11.11
C LYS A 166 -40.78 -14.86 -9.83
N ALA A 167 -41.86 -14.85 -9.06
CA ALA A 167 -41.92 -14.14 -7.78
C ALA A 167 -40.91 -14.72 -6.77
N ALA A 168 -40.83 -16.04 -6.66
CA ALA A 168 -39.86 -16.71 -5.80
C ALA A 168 -38.41 -16.44 -6.23
N GLN A 169 -38.12 -16.43 -7.54
CA GLN A 169 -36.80 -16.09 -8.07
C GLN A 169 -36.41 -14.64 -7.76
N LYS A 170 -37.35 -13.68 -7.87
CA LYS A 170 -37.12 -12.28 -7.48
C LYS A 170 -36.80 -12.17 -5.99
N SER A 171 -37.53 -12.88 -5.14
CA SER A 171 -37.29 -12.93 -3.69
C SER A 171 -35.92 -13.53 -3.35
N ALA A 172 -35.53 -14.63 -3.99
CA ALA A 172 -34.20 -15.23 -3.83
C ALA A 172 -33.08 -14.28 -4.28
N SER A 173 -33.31 -13.54 -5.37
CA SER A 173 -32.35 -12.54 -5.88
C SER A 173 -32.21 -11.35 -4.94
N ALA A 174 -33.31 -10.89 -4.32
CA ALA A 174 -33.28 -9.84 -3.31
C ALA A 174 -32.52 -10.29 -2.05
N ALA A 175 -32.80 -11.50 -1.56
CA ALA A 175 -32.09 -12.07 -0.41
C ALA A 175 -30.58 -12.24 -0.66
N ALA A 176 -30.19 -12.62 -1.89
CA ALA A 176 -28.77 -12.74 -2.26
C ALA A 176 -28.01 -11.40 -2.27
N LYS A 177 -28.72 -10.28 -2.48
CA LYS A 177 -28.15 -8.92 -2.47
C LYS A 177 -28.12 -8.30 -1.08
N ASP A 178 -28.97 -8.77 -0.16
CA ASP A 178 -29.10 -8.26 1.20
C ASP A 178 -28.04 -8.84 2.14
N LYS A 179 -26.78 -8.43 1.91
CA LYS A 179 -25.62 -8.86 2.69
C LYS A 179 -25.06 -7.71 3.53
N PRO A 180 -24.67 -7.93 4.79
CA PRO A 180 -24.09 -6.89 5.63
C PRO A 180 -22.73 -6.43 5.08
N LYS A 181 -22.51 -5.11 5.04
CA LYS A 181 -21.26 -4.50 4.56
C LYS A 181 -20.18 -4.45 5.64
N GLY A 182 -18.92 -4.46 5.22
CA GLY A 182 -17.76 -4.29 6.10
C GLY A 182 -17.36 -5.56 6.85
N LEU A 183 -17.72 -6.73 6.33
CA LEU A 183 -17.10 -8.00 6.69
C LEU A 183 -16.00 -8.33 5.67
N ARG A 184 -14.90 -8.91 6.14
CA ARG A 184 -13.84 -9.45 5.29
C ARG A 184 -13.87 -10.98 5.36
N THR A 185 -13.64 -11.62 4.23
CA THR A 185 -13.37 -13.07 4.20
C THR A 185 -11.93 -13.28 4.67
N VAL A 186 -11.76 -14.10 5.71
CA VAL A 186 -10.43 -14.49 6.19
C VAL A 186 -10.32 -15.99 6.09
N THR A 187 -9.48 -16.47 5.18
CA THR A 187 -9.08 -17.87 5.11
C THR A 187 -7.99 -18.10 6.15
N ARG A 188 -8.23 -19.00 7.09
CA ARG A 188 -7.23 -19.45 8.06
C ARG A 188 -6.82 -20.88 7.70
N TYR A 189 -5.55 -21.17 7.88
CA TYR A 189 -5.00 -22.52 7.79
C TYR A 189 -4.28 -22.83 9.09
N VAL A 190 -4.20 -24.12 9.41
CA VAL A 190 -3.40 -24.65 10.51
C VAL A 190 -2.55 -25.77 9.92
N LEU A 191 -1.26 -25.80 10.27
CA LEU A 191 -0.34 -26.87 9.91
C LEU A 191 -0.37 -27.92 11.02
N ASP A 192 -1.21 -28.94 10.84
CA ASP A 192 -1.32 -30.03 11.82
C ASP A 192 -0.09 -30.95 11.78
N ASP A 193 0.45 -31.24 10.60
CA ASP A 193 1.66 -32.05 10.41
C ASP A 193 2.60 -31.41 9.37
N HIS A 194 3.74 -30.92 9.87
CA HIS A 194 4.76 -30.29 9.05
C HIS A 194 5.47 -31.27 8.12
N ARG A 195 5.60 -32.54 8.51
CA ARG A 195 6.24 -33.57 7.68
C ARG A 195 5.35 -33.92 6.50
N ALA A 196 4.06 -34.11 6.74
CA ALA A 196 3.09 -34.37 5.67
C ALA A 196 3.06 -33.20 4.67
N ALA A 197 3.01 -31.96 5.16
CA ALA A 197 3.04 -30.77 4.31
C ALA A 197 4.35 -30.65 3.50
N LEU A 198 5.51 -30.90 4.12
CA LEU A 198 6.80 -30.90 3.42
C LEU A 198 6.83 -31.92 2.28
N HIS A 199 6.34 -33.13 2.54
CA HIS A 199 6.31 -34.21 1.55
C HIS A 199 5.34 -33.88 0.40
N ASP A 200 4.17 -33.32 0.68
CA ASP A 200 3.22 -32.88 -0.35
C ASP A 200 3.84 -31.79 -1.24
N ILE A 201 4.46 -30.77 -0.65
CA ILE A 201 5.15 -29.71 -1.40
C ILE A 201 6.28 -30.30 -2.24
N ALA A 202 7.08 -31.21 -1.68
CA ALA A 202 8.16 -31.84 -2.43
C ALA A 202 7.66 -32.67 -3.64
N GLN A 203 6.45 -33.23 -3.55
CA GLN A 203 5.82 -34.01 -4.62
C GLN A 203 5.14 -33.12 -5.67
N ASN A 204 4.40 -32.09 -5.23
CA ASN A 204 3.52 -31.30 -6.09
C ASN A 204 4.16 -29.98 -6.56
N ASP A 205 5.14 -29.45 -5.83
CA ASP A 205 5.83 -28.19 -6.14
C ASP A 205 7.35 -28.31 -5.93
N ARG A 206 7.99 -29.03 -6.85
CA ARG A 206 9.44 -29.27 -6.83
C ARG A 206 10.25 -27.98 -6.99
N ALA A 207 9.73 -26.99 -7.70
CA ALA A 207 10.43 -25.73 -7.93
C ALA A 207 10.57 -24.93 -6.62
N ALA A 208 9.48 -24.80 -5.85
CA ALA A 208 9.51 -24.16 -4.54
C ALA A 208 10.47 -24.87 -3.57
N MET A 209 10.43 -26.21 -3.55
CA MET A 209 11.32 -27.00 -2.69
C MET A 209 12.80 -26.84 -3.08
N THR A 210 13.10 -26.79 -4.38
CA THR A 210 14.48 -26.62 -4.87
C THR A 210 15.04 -25.25 -4.47
N ALA A 211 14.26 -24.17 -4.65
CA ALA A 211 14.66 -22.83 -4.24
C ALA A 211 14.92 -22.73 -2.72
N PHE A 212 14.08 -23.39 -1.90
CA PHE A 212 14.29 -23.47 -0.46
C PHE A 212 15.61 -24.19 -0.12
N ILE A 213 15.89 -25.32 -0.77
CA ILE A 213 17.12 -26.09 -0.57
C ILE A 213 18.35 -25.24 -0.95
N GLU A 214 18.34 -24.57 -2.09
CA GLU A 214 19.45 -23.73 -2.55
C GLU A 214 19.76 -22.57 -1.60
N ASP A 215 18.75 -21.81 -1.15
CA ASP A 215 18.97 -20.71 -0.19
C ASP A 215 19.44 -21.23 1.18
N TYR A 216 18.88 -22.35 1.65
CA TYR A 216 19.31 -22.96 2.89
C TYR A 216 20.79 -23.39 2.81
N VAL A 217 21.20 -24.03 1.71
CA VAL A 217 22.59 -24.44 1.47
C VAL A 217 23.51 -23.23 1.39
N ARG A 218 23.17 -22.21 0.59
CA ARG A 218 23.96 -20.97 0.47
C ARG A 218 24.24 -20.33 1.82
N ARG A 219 23.29 -20.35 2.76
CA ARG A 219 23.48 -19.77 4.10
C ARG A 219 24.27 -20.66 5.05
N ASN A 220 24.08 -21.98 4.99
CA ASN A 220 24.55 -22.89 6.05
C ASN A 220 25.73 -23.78 5.63
N HIS A 221 26.20 -23.71 4.38
CA HIS A 221 27.25 -24.60 3.87
C HIS A 221 28.60 -24.47 4.59
N HIS A 222 28.88 -23.33 5.23
CA HIS A 222 30.10 -23.14 6.03
C HIS A 222 29.93 -23.59 7.49
N ASP A 223 28.72 -23.53 8.03
CA ASP A 223 28.43 -23.87 9.44
C ASP A 223 28.35 -25.38 9.68
N ARG A 224 27.88 -26.13 8.68
CA ARG A 224 27.78 -27.60 8.78
C ARG A 224 27.90 -28.27 7.42
N ALA A 225 28.40 -29.51 7.44
CA ALA A 225 28.32 -30.39 6.28
C ALA A 225 26.85 -30.75 5.99
N ILE A 226 26.40 -30.47 4.75
CA ILE A 226 25.06 -30.79 4.27
C ILE A 226 25.18 -31.94 3.26
N ALA A 227 24.46 -33.03 3.50
CA ALA A 227 24.49 -34.18 2.60
C ALA A 227 24.04 -33.79 1.18
N GLY A 228 24.84 -34.16 0.17
CA GLY A 228 24.61 -33.80 -1.22
C GLY A 228 25.21 -32.45 -1.68
N VAL A 229 25.90 -31.72 -0.79
CA VAL A 229 26.55 -30.43 -1.09
C VAL A 229 28.08 -30.57 -1.05
N ARG A 230 28.77 -29.96 -2.02
CA ARG A 230 30.24 -29.84 -2.07
C ARG A 230 30.64 -28.38 -1.88
N VAL A 231 31.66 -28.11 -1.04
CA VAL A 231 32.14 -26.76 -0.68
C VAL A 231 33.65 -26.65 -0.96
N TRP A 232 34.11 -25.53 -1.56
CA TRP A 232 35.54 -25.23 -1.84
C TRP A 232 35.82 -23.71 -1.83
N THR A 233 37.10 -23.29 -1.86
CA THR A 233 37.54 -21.87 -1.79
C THR A 233 38.64 -21.56 -2.81
N GLU A 234 38.64 -20.35 -3.37
CA GLU A 234 39.61 -19.81 -4.35
C GLU A 234 39.91 -18.33 -4.03
N GLN A 235 41.04 -17.76 -4.47
CA GLN A 235 41.47 -16.37 -4.19
C GLN A 235 41.53 -15.53 -5.48
N GLU A 236 41.05 -14.27 -5.43
CA GLU A 236 40.98 -13.33 -6.57
C GLU A 236 41.49 -11.91 -6.20
N ALA A 237 41.95 -11.11 -7.18
CA ALA A 237 42.51 -9.75 -6.99
C ALA A 237 41.42 -8.66 -6.77
N TYR A 238 41.74 -7.60 -6.01
CA TYR A 238 40.80 -6.52 -5.59
C TYR A 238 40.47 -5.52 -6.70
#